data_AF-A0A497PFX2-F1
#
_entry.id   AF-A0A497PFX2-F1
#
_cell.length_a   1.000
_cell.length_b   1.000
_cell.length_c   1.000
_cell.angle_alpha   90.00
_cell.angle_beta   90.00
_cell.angle_gamma   90.00
#
_symmetry.space_group_name_H-M   'P 1'
#
loop_
_entity.id
_entity.type
_entity.pdbx_description
1 polymer ?
#
loop_
_entity_poly.entity_id
_entity_poly.type
_entity_poly.pdbx_seq_one_letter_code
_entity_poly.pdbx_strand_id
1 'polypeptide(L)'
;MDREDKRQVLKDMKKIPNLIADLLVSILLFVLAFFPAIILTVLIIPFTFVYYAIRFDKWNETIKRFSKHLHGIALSADQFACKSLAPLLNISMVKNKTRKAYETDEEVIDSELLFLPFGDEDDTLSYCIAVNYKDGTLSSFGIFWAKFLIFIDYKAKRQGTNHLDKAILNKKLRDIEAYERLERQGFIDQLENGTIKM
;
A
#
# COMPACT_ATOMS: atom_id res chain seq x y z
N MET A 1 -7.30 23.35 -44.01
CA MET A 1 -6.52 22.54 -43.06
C MET A 1 -5.06 22.72 -43.41
N ASP A 2 -4.35 23.45 -42.55
CA ASP A 2 -2.99 23.91 -42.82
C ASP A 2 -2.00 22.74 -42.82
N ARG A 3 -0.82 22.90 -43.42
CA ARG A 3 0.24 21.86 -43.39
C ARG A 3 0.68 21.55 -41.96
N GLU A 4 0.56 22.51 -41.04
CA GLU A 4 0.84 22.34 -39.62
C GLU A 4 -0.22 21.47 -38.93
N ASP A 5 -1.52 21.68 -39.18
CA ASP A 5 -2.60 20.83 -38.67
C ASP A 5 -2.43 19.37 -39.09
N LYS A 6 -2.06 19.13 -40.36
CA LYS A 6 -1.82 17.76 -40.86
C LYS A 6 -0.64 17.09 -40.16
N ARG A 7 0.43 17.82 -39.86
CA ARG A 7 1.60 17.29 -39.12
C ARG A 7 1.27 17.02 -37.66
N GLN A 8 0.45 17.85 -37.04
CA GLN A 8 0.00 17.67 -35.66
C GLN A 8 -0.89 16.44 -35.53
N VAL A 9 -1.88 16.28 -36.42
CA VAL A 9 -2.75 15.09 -36.48
C VAL A 9 -1.93 13.82 -36.72
N LEU A 10 -0.94 13.84 -37.62
CA LEU A 10 -0.06 12.69 -37.85
C LEU A 10 0.83 12.35 -36.63
N LYS A 11 1.25 13.35 -35.84
CA LYS A 11 1.98 13.12 -34.59
C LYS A 11 1.06 12.52 -33.52
N ASP A 12 -0.16 13.03 -33.38
CA ASP A 12 -1.13 12.54 -32.40
C ASP A 12 -1.65 11.14 -32.75
N MET A 13 -1.84 10.84 -34.04
CA MET A 13 -2.15 9.49 -34.53
C MET A 13 -1.03 8.48 -34.27
N LYS A 14 0.24 8.91 -34.20
CA LYS A 14 1.37 8.04 -33.82
C LYS A 14 1.55 7.88 -32.31
N LYS A 15 0.99 8.79 -31.49
CA LYS A 15 0.99 8.65 -30.02
C LYS A 15 0.07 7.54 -29.54
N ILE A 16 -1.08 7.36 -30.19
CA ILE A 16 -2.06 6.32 -29.83
C ILE A 16 -1.47 4.89 -29.87
N PRO A 17 -0.82 4.43 -30.96
CA PRO A 17 -0.23 3.10 -30.99
C PRO A 17 0.96 2.94 -30.02
N ASN A 18 1.73 4.00 -29.76
CA ASN A 18 2.80 3.97 -28.77
C ASN A 18 2.24 3.81 -27.34
N LEU A 19 1.18 4.54 -26.99
CA LEU A 19 0.49 4.39 -25.71
C LEU A 19 -0.10 2.99 -25.53
N ILE A 20 -0.66 2.41 -26.61
CA ILE A 20 -1.15 1.03 -26.60
C ILE A 20 0.00 0.05 -26.39
N ALA A 21 1.15 0.26 -27.05
CA ALA A 21 2.33 -0.57 -26.88
C ALA A 21 2.87 -0.49 -25.45
N ASP A 22 3.01 0.71 -24.88
CA ASP A 22 3.48 0.94 -23.51
C ASP A 22 2.54 0.28 -22.48
N LEU A 23 1.23 0.36 -22.70
CA LEU A 23 0.23 -0.31 -21.87
C LEU A 23 0.37 -1.84 -21.96
N LEU A 24 0.51 -2.39 -23.16
CA LEU A 24 0.66 -3.83 -23.37
C LEU A 24 1.97 -4.36 -22.74
N VAL A 25 3.07 -3.61 -22.86
CA VAL A 25 4.34 -3.93 -22.20
C VAL A 25 4.17 -3.90 -20.68
N SER A 26 3.49 -2.89 -20.14
CA SER A 26 3.23 -2.78 -18.69
C SER A 26 2.37 -3.93 -18.18
N ILE A 27 1.33 -4.33 -18.92
CA ILE A 27 0.49 -5.50 -18.60
C ILE A 27 1.32 -6.79 -18.66
N LEU A 28 2.15 -6.96 -19.70
CA LEU A 28 3.00 -8.12 -19.83
C LEU A 28 3.99 -8.23 -18.68
N LEU A 29 4.67 -7.13 -18.31
CA LEU A 29 5.58 -7.08 -17.18
C LEU A 29 4.86 -7.40 -15.87
N PHE A 30 3.65 -6.87 -15.69
CA PHE A 30 2.82 -7.19 -14.53
C PHE A 30 2.52 -8.70 -14.45
N VAL A 31 2.07 -9.31 -15.54
CA VAL A 31 1.77 -10.75 -15.60
C VAL A 31 3.02 -11.59 -15.32
N LEU A 32 4.16 -11.24 -15.93
CA LEU A 32 5.43 -11.95 -15.76
C LEU A 32 6.01 -11.82 -14.34
N ALA A 33 5.75 -10.71 -13.63
CA ALA A 33 6.18 -10.55 -12.25
C ALA A 33 5.22 -11.20 -11.26
N PHE A 34 3.91 -11.01 -11.45
CA PHE A 34 2.88 -11.34 -10.47
C PHE A 34 2.61 -12.83 -10.35
N PHE A 35 2.41 -13.54 -11.47
CA PHE A 35 2.04 -14.96 -11.43
C PHE A 35 3.16 -15.84 -10.89
N PRO A 36 4.43 -15.71 -11.33
CA PRO A 36 5.53 -16.47 -10.74
C PRO A 36 5.69 -16.18 -9.24
N ALA A 37 5.56 -14.92 -8.81
CA ALA A 37 5.66 -14.57 -7.40
C ALA A 37 4.60 -15.27 -6.54
N ILE A 38 3.34 -15.31 -6.99
CA ILE A 38 2.26 -16.03 -6.28
C ILE A 38 2.53 -17.53 -6.24
N ILE A 39 2.86 -18.12 -7.39
CA ILE A 39 3.12 -19.57 -7.48
C ILE A 39 4.28 -19.95 -6.56
N LEU A 40 5.39 -19.22 -6.61
CA LEU A 40 6.54 -19.43 -5.74
C LEU A 40 6.18 -19.24 -4.27
N THR A 41 5.37 -18.24 -3.93
CA THR A 41 4.91 -18.02 -2.55
C THR A 41 4.09 -19.21 -2.04
N VAL A 42 3.13 -19.71 -2.82
CA VAL A 42 2.31 -20.87 -2.45
C VAL A 42 3.17 -22.12 -2.29
N LEU A 43 4.14 -22.33 -3.18
CA LEU A 43 5.06 -23.46 -3.10
C LEU A 43 5.99 -23.35 -1.90
N ILE A 44 6.52 -22.17 -1.57
CA ILE A 44 7.55 -22.01 -0.53
C ILE A 44 7.00 -22.05 0.89
N ILE A 45 5.71 -21.74 1.10
CA ILE A 45 5.06 -21.78 2.42
C ILE A 45 5.24 -23.15 3.09
N PRO A 46 4.87 -24.30 2.48
CA PRO A 46 5.07 -25.62 3.09
C PRO A 46 6.55 -25.96 3.28
N PHE A 47 7.43 -25.62 2.33
CA PHE A 47 8.87 -25.84 2.49
C PHE A 47 9.46 -25.04 3.66
N THR A 48 9.01 -23.80 3.86
CA THR A 48 9.45 -22.94 4.96
C THR A 48 8.97 -23.50 6.30
N PHE A 49 7.75 -24.04 6.35
CA PHE A 49 7.25 -24.73 7.55
C PHE A 49 8.10 -25.96 7.90
N VAL A 50 8.37 -26.82 6.91
CA VAL A 50 9.23 -28.02 7.09
C VAL A 50 10.63 -27.61 7.52
N TYR A 51 11.21 -26.58 6.88
CA TYR A 51 12.52 -26.06 7.26
C TYR A 51 12.57 -25.60 8.72
N TYR A 52 11.59 -24.82 9.17
CA TYR A 52 11.53 -24.40 10.58
C TYR A 52 11.26 -25.58 11.52
N ALA A 53 10.44 -26.55 11.13
CA ALA A 53 10.17 -27.75 11.93
C ALA A 53 11.43 -28.60 12.15
N ILE A 54 12.32 -28.68 11.16
CA ILE A 54 13.60 -29.39 11.27
C ILE A 54 14.64 -28.55 12.02
N ARG A 55 14.64 -27.22 11.83
CA ARG A 55 15.68 -26.34 12.37
C ARG A 55 15.52 -26.03 13.85
N PHE A 56 14.28 -25.96 14.35
CA PHE A 56 13.96 -25.60 15.72
C PHE A 56 13.33 -26.79 16.45
N ASP A 57 14.01 -27.33 17.45
CA ASP A 57 13.58 -28.52 18.21
C ASP A 57 12.27 -28.30 18.99
N LYS A 58 11.85 -27.05 19.18
CA LYS A 58 10.63 -26.70 19.93
C LYS A 58 9.52 -26.27 18.99
N TRP A 59 8.45 -27.05 18.94
CA TRP A 59 7.26 -26.79 18.13
C TRP A 59 6.64 -25.40 18.35
N ASN A 60 6.67 -24.91 19.59
CA ASN A 60 6.18 -23.56 19.91
C ASN A 60 7.02 -22.46 19.25
N GLU A 61 8.33 -22.65 19.14
CA GLU A 61 9.22 -21.69 18.48
C GLU A 61 9.04 -21.73 16.95
N THR A 62 8.91 -22.93 16.40
CA THR A 62 8.56 -23.17 14.98
C THR A 62 7.28 -22.45 14.60
N ILE A 63 6.19 -22.67 15.35
CA ILE A 63 4.91 -22.02 15.09
C ILE A 63 5.03 -20.50 15.19
N LYS A 64 5.72 -19.98 16.21
CA LYS A 64 5.89 -18.52 16.40
C LYS A 64 6.63 -17.88 15.22
N ARG A 65 7.72 -18.49 14.76
CA ARG A 65 8.51 -17.98 13.63
C ARG A 65 7.75 -18.10 12.31
N PHE A 66 7.09 -19.22 12.09
CA PHE A 66 6.26 -19.43 10.90
C PHE A 66 5.08 -18.47 10.85
N SER A 67 4.40 -18.23 11.99
CA SER A 67 3.34 -17.23 12.10
C SER A 67 3.84 -15.82 11.79
N LYS A 68 5.06 -15.45 12.25
CA LYS A 68 5.68 -14.17 11.88
C LYS A 68 5.95 -14.07 10.38
N HIS A 69 6.39 -15.16 9.74
CA HIS A 69 6.61 -15.20 8.31
C HIS A 69 5.31 -15.03 7.51
N LEU A 70 4.25 -15.78 7.86
CA LEU A 70 2.93 -15.63 7.24
C LEU A 70 2.36 -14.23 7.45
N HIS A 71 2.58 -13.62 8.62
CA HIS A 71 2.18 -12.24 8.87
C HIS A 71 2.87 -11.25 7.93
N GLY A 72 4.17 -11.44 7.66
CA GLY A 72 4.90 -10.65 6.67
C GLY A 72 4.33 -10.76 5.26
N ILE A 73 4.00 -11.98 4.82
CA ILE A 73 3.35 -12.20 3.52
C ILE A 73 1.99 -11.49 3.45
N ALA A 74 1.18 -11.62 4.50
CA ALA A 74 -0.12 -10.95 4.57
C ALA A 74 0.01 -9.42 4.51
N LEU A 75 1.02 -8.85 5.18
CA LEU A 75 1.31 -7.42 5.14
C LEU A 75 1.69 -6.96 3.73
N SER A 76 2.57 -7.69 3.03
CA SER A 76 2.96 -7.36 1.66
C SER A 76 1.79 -7.46 0.68
N ALA A 77 0.90 -8.44 0.86
CA ALA A 77 -0.33 -8.52 0.09
C ALA A 77 -1.26 -7.32 0.33
N ASP A 78 -1.35 -6.84 1.58
CA ASP A 78 -2.15 -5.68 1.96
C ASP A 78 -1.59 -4.36 1.36
N GLN A 79 -0.27 -4.20 1.33
CA GLN A 79 0.41 -3.08 0.65
C GLN A 79 0.23 -3.14 -0.87
N PHE A 80 0.38 -4.34 -1.45
CA PHE A 80 0.15 -4.55 -2.87
C PHE A 80 -1.29 -4.20 -3.27
N ALA A 81 -2.28 -4.61 -2.48
CA ALA A 81 -3.68 -4.27 -2.72
C ALA A 81 -3.92 -2.76 -2.62
N CYS A 82 -3.30 -2.09 -1.64
CA CYS A 82 -3.36 -0.63 -1.48
C CYS A 82 -2.83 0.09 -2.73
N LYS A 83 -1.65 -0.30 -3.22
CA LYS A 83 -0.99 0.31 -4.39
C LYS A 83 -1.72 0.00 -5.70
N SER A 84 -2.04 -1.27 -5.95
CA SER A 84 -2.58 -1.73 -7.23
C SER A 84 -4.03 -1.28 -7.46
N LEU A 85 -4.83 -1.21 -6.41
CA LEU A 85 -6.24 -0.81 -6.50
C LEU A 85 -6.46 0.66 -6.17
N ALA A 86 -5.40 1.44 -5.92
CA ALA A 86 -5.47 2.84 -5.50
C ALA A 86 -6.52 3.69 -6.26
N PRO A 87 -6.57 3.69 -7.61
CA PRO A 87 -7.58 4.48 -8.33
C PRO A 87 -9.02 4.08 -7.97
N LEU A 88 -9.30 2.77 -7.91
CA LEU A 88 -10.62 2.25 -7.58
C LEU A 88 -10.98 2.51 -6.12
N LEU A 89 -10.02 2.33 -5.20
CA LEU A 89 -10.21 2.55 -3.77
C LEU A 89 -10.44 4.03 -3.45
N ASN A 90 -9.67 4.93 -4.04
CA ASN A 90 -9.84 6.38 -3.91
C ASN A 90 -11.22 6.83 -4.45
N ILE A 91 -11.71 6.21 -5.53
CA ILE A 91 -13.05 6.54 -6.08
C ILE A 91 -14.18 5.97 -5.21
N SER A 92 -14.05 4.73 -4.75
CA SER A 92 -15.15 3.97 -4.13
C SER A 92 -15.23 4.11 -2.62
N MET A 93 -14.09 4.21 -1.93
CA MET A 93 -14.01 4.19 -0.46
C MET A 93 -13.96 5.58 0.17
N VAL A 94 -13.77 6.64 -0.62
CA VAL A 94 -13.60 8.01 -0.14
C VAL A 94 -14.79 8.87 -0.56
N LYS A 95 -15.17 9.84 0.27
CA LYS A 95 -16.25 10.78 -0.10
C LYS A 95 -15.83 11.63 -1.31
N ASN A 96 -16.74 11.80 -2.27
CA ASN A 96 -16.50 12.58 -3.49
C ASN A 96 -15.96 14.01 -3.25
N LYS A 97 -16.40 14.68 -2.17
CA LYS A 97 -15.94 16.04 -1.84
C LYS A 97 -14.46 16.07 -1.44
N THR A 98 -14.02 15.03 -0.74
CA THR A 98 -12.64 14.82 -0.29
C THR A 98 -11.74 14.33 -1.43
N ARG A 99 -12.30 13.59 -2.40
CA ARG A 99 -11.56 13.15 -3.59
C ARG A 99 -11.21 14.31 -4.54
N LYS A 100 -12.18 15.20 -4.80
CA LYS A 100 -11.98 16.33 -5.73
C LYS A 100 -10.84 17.27 -5.29
N ALA A 101 -10.73 17.52 -3.99
CA ALA A 101 -9.63 18.26 -3.37
C ALA A 101 -8.23 17.77 -3.75
N TYR A 102 -8.08 16.45 -3.94
CA TYR A 102 -6.80 15.83 -4.29
C TYR A 102 -6.55 15.79 -5.82
N GLU A 103 -7.61 15.80 -6.63
CA GLU A 103 -7.51 15.69 -8.09
C GLU A 103 -7.29 17.05 -8.80
N THR A 104 -7.55 18.19 -8.14
CA THR A 104 -7.52 19.51 -8.78
C THR A 104 -6.36 20.43 -8.37
N ASP A 105 -5.42 19.99 -7.51
CA ASP A 105 -4.37 20.85 -6.91
C ASP A 105 -4.92 22.17 -6.33
N GLU A 106 -6.23 22.24 -6.05
CA GLU A 106 -6.83 23.41 -5.43
C GLU A 106 -6.44 23.39 -3.96
N GLU A 107 -5.79 24.47 -3.50
CA GLU A 107 -5.56 24.71 -2.07
C GLU A 107 -6.91 24.68 -1.35
N VAL A 108 -7.20 23.55 -0.71
CA VAL A 108 -8.35 23.44 0.18
C VAL A 108 -8.05 24.26 1.41
N ILE A 109 -8.69 25.43 1.49
CA ILE A 109 -8.63 26.37 2.61
C ILE A 109 -9.15 25.72 3.91
N ASP A 110 -9.92 24.63 3.83
CA ASP A 110 -10.28 23.79 4.97
C ASP A 110 -9.19 22.74 5.25
N SER A 111 -8.20 23.12 6.07
CA SER A 111 -7.15 22.24 6.61
C SER A 111 -7.67 21.06 7.46
N GLU A 112 -8.99 20.88 7.59
CA GLU A 112 -9.63 19.86 8.42
C GLU A 112 -9.95 18.56 7.67
N LEU A 113 -9.84 18.53 6.34
CA LEU A 113 -10.01 17.32 5.53
C LEU A 113 -8.65 16.78 5.06
N LEU A 114 -7.75 16.49 6.00
CA LEU A 114 -6.59 15.64 5.70
C LEU A 114 -7.12 14.24 5.40
N PHE A 115 -7.14 13.88 4.13
CA PHE A 115 -7.41 12.52 3.68
C PHE A 115 -6.10 11.86 3.30
N LEU A 116 -5.94 10.61 3.72
CA LEU A 116 -4.78 9.82 3.34
C LEU A 116 -5.12 9.04 2.05
N PRO A 117 -4.56 9.41 0.88
CA PRO A 117 -4.78 8.68 -0.37
C PRO A 117 -4.33 7.23 -0.28
N PHE A 118 -5.11 6.33 -0.89
CA PHE A 118 -4.63 4.99 -1.19
C PHE A 118 -3.58 5.09 -2.30
N GLY A 119 -2.48 4.34 -2.18
CA GLY A 119 -1.47 4.25 -3.24
C GLY A 119 -0.03 4.57 -2.84
N ASP A 120 0.22 4.94 -1.59
CA ASP A 120 1.60 4.95 -1.07
C ASP A 120 2.13 3.51 -0.98
N GLU A 121 3.40 3.32 -1.32
CA GLU A 121 4.06 2.01 -1.39
C GLU A 121 4.29 1.41 0.00
N ASP A 122 4.49 2.27 1.00
CA ASP A 122 4.74 1.85 2.37
C ASP A 122 3.46 1.71 3.20
N ASP A 123 2.32 2.15 2.66
CA ASP A 123 1.03 2.12 3.32
C ASP A 123 0.23 0.86 3.01
N THR A 124 -0.39 0.33 4.06
CA THR A 124 -1.29 -0.81 3.93
C THR A 124 -2.72 -0.33 3.70
N LEU A 125 -3.52 -1.12 2.98
CA LEU A 125 -4.94 -0.81 2.76
C LEU A 125 -5.66 -0.63 4.10
N SER A 126 -5.36 -1.51 5.07
CA SER A 126 -5.87 -1.44 6.43
C SER A 126 -5.52 -0.15 7.16
N TYR A 127 -4.32 0.42 6.93
CA TYR A 127 -3.89 1.69 7.52
C TYR A 127 -4.64 2.87 6.89
N CYS A 128 -4.72 2.94 5.56
CA CYS A 128 -5.46 3.98 4.86
C CYS A 128 -6.95 3.97 5.25
N ILE A 129 -7.58 2.80 5.37
CA ILE A 129 -8.95 2.68 5.88
C ILE A 129 -9.04 3.18 7.33
N ALA A 130 -8.07 2.84 8.18
CA ALA A 130 -8.09 3.22 9.60
C ALA A 130 -7.99 4.73 9.81
N VAL A 131 -7.07 5.40 9.11
CA VAL A 131 -6.89 6.86 9.19
C VAL A 131 -8.14 7.56 8.68
N ASN A 132 -8.57 7.21 7.47
CA ASN A 132 -9.74 7.82 6.85
C ASN A 132 -11.06 7.55 7.61
N TYR A 133 -11.15 6.42 8.33
CA TYR A 133 -12.28 6.15 9.22
C TYR A 133 -12.29 7.08 10.44
N LYS A 134 -11.12 7.38 11.02
CA LYS A 134 -10.99 8.33 12.15
C LYS A 134 -11.28 9.76 11.72
N ASP A 135 -10.82 10.14 10.53
CA ASP A 135 -11.00 11.49 10.00
C ASP A 135 -12.38 11.69 9.34
N GLY A 136 -13.21 10.64 9.31
CA GLY A 136 -14.56 10.71 8.77
C GLY A 136 -14.61 10.96 7.26
N THR A 137 -13.55 10.64 6.53
CA THR A 137 -13.39 10.88 5.09
C THR A 137 -13.89 9.71 4.23
N LEU A 138 -14.19 8.57 4.84
CA LEU A 138 -14.71 7.38 4.12
C LEU A 138 -16.15 7.55 3.63
N SER A 139 -16.42 7.00 2.44
CA SER A 139 -17.76 6.78 1.91
C SER A 139 -18.51 5.69 2.70
N SER A 140 -19.80 5.50 2.45
CA SER A 140 -20.55 4.38 3.05
C SER A 140 -19.94 3.01 2.76
N PHE A 141 -19.36 2.83 1.57
CA PHE A 141 -18.65 1.61 1.20
C PHE A 141 -17.34 1.46 2.00
N GLY A 142 -16.56 2.53 2.15
CA GLY A 142 -15.37 2.53 3.01
C GLY A 142 -15.71 2.23 4.48
N ILE A 143 -16.78 2.82 5.00
CA ILE A 143 -17.28 2.57 6.37
C ILE A 143 -17.66 1.09 6.57
N PHE A 144 -18.29 0.46 5.57
CA PHE A 144 -18.58 -0.97 5.63
C PHE A 144 -17.31 -1.80 5.82
N TRP A 145 -16.26 -1.54 5.03
CA TRP A 145 -14.98 -2.25 5.16
C TRP A 145 -14.28 -1.96 6.48
N ALA A 146 -14.29 -0.72 6.97
CA ALA A 146 -13.76 -0.38 8.29
C ALA A 146 -14.45 -1.19 9.41
N LYS A 147 -15.78 -1.29 9.38
CA LYS A 147 -16.54 -2.10 10.34
C LYS A 147 -16.29 -3.60 10.18
N PHE A 148 -16.14 -4.07 8.94
CA PHE A 148 -15.78 -5.46 8.67
C PHE A 148 -14.42 -5.81 9.28
N LEU A 149 -13.40 -4.97 9.11
CA LEU A 149 -12.08 -5.14 9.71
C LEU A 149 -12.14 -5.18 11.25
N ILE A 150 -12.94 -4.31 11.86
CA ILE A 150 -13.20 -4.33 13.31
C ILE A 150 -13.87 -5.66 13.73
N PHE A 151 -14.76 -6.19 12.91
CA PHE A 151 -15.51 -7.41 13.19
C PHE A 151 -14.64 -8.68 13.10
N ILE A 152 -13.85 -8.82 12.03
CA ILE A 152 -13.03 -10.01 11.81
C ILE A 152 -11.92 -10.17 12.84
N ASP A 153 -11.40 -9.06 13.39
CA ASP A 153 -10.41 -9.09 14.48
C ASP A 153 -11.08 -9.19 15.85
N TYR A 154 -11.91 -10.22 16.02
CA TYR A 154 -12.56 -10.55 17.28
C TYR A 154 -11.55 -10.76 18.43
N LYS A 155 -10.31 -11.14 18.10
CA LYS A 155 -9.22 -11.33 19.07
C LYS A 155 -8.67 -9.99 19.57
N ALA A 156 -8.53 -8.96 18.73
CA ALA A 156 -8.24 -7.60 19.18
C ALA A 156 -9.31 -7.10 20.17
N LYS A 157 -10.58 -7.37 19.87
CA LYS A 157 -11.72 -6.97 20.72
C LYS A 157 -11.63 -7.53 22.14
N ARG A 158 -11.10 -8.74 22.33
CA ARG A 158 -10.83 -9.34 23.66
C ARG A 158 -9.67 -8.69 24.41
N GLN A 159 -8.73 -8.06 23.70
CA GLN A 159 -7.56 -7.38 24.26
C GLN A 159 -7.77 -5.87 24.40
N GLY A 160 -9.02 -5.38 24.28
CA GLY A 160 -9.35 -3.96 24.41
C GLY A 160 -8.86 -3.08 23.24
N THR A 161 -8.51 -3.68 22.11
CA THR A 161 -8.05 -2.96 20.91
C THR A 161 -8.96 -3.30 19.72
N ASN A 162 -8.91 -2.52 18.65
CA ASN A 162 -9.56 -2.87 17.38
C ASN A 162 -8.52 -2.96 16.26
N HIS A 163 -8.90 -3.57 15.13
CA HIS A 163 -8.00 -3.78 14.00
C HIS A 163 -7.45 -2.48 13.42
N LEU A 164 -8.27 -1.43 13.39
CA LEU A 164 -7.91 -0.13 12.82
C LEU A 164 -6.84 0.57 13.67
N ASP A 165 -7.01 0.55 14.99
CA ASP A 165 -6.01 1.10 15.93
C ASP A 165 -4.69 0.34 15.87
N LYS A 166 -4.75 -0.99 15.72
CA LYS A 166 -3.55 -1.80 15.48
C LYS A 166 -2.86 -1.44 14.17
N ALA A 167 -3.59 -1.21 13.09
CA ALA A 167 -3.01 -0.83 11.80
C ALA A 167 -2.24 0.50 11.91
N ILE A 168 -2.84 1.50 12.55
CA ILE A 168 -2.18 2.80 12.80
C ILE A 168 -0.94 2.64 13.69
N LEU A 169 -1.05 1.87 14.78
CA LEU A 169 0.08 1.63 15.68
C LEU A 169 1.23 0.92 14.96
N ASN A 170 0.92 -0.10 14.16
CA ASN A 170 1.91 -0.86 13.42
C ASN A 170 2.63 0.00 12.38
N LYS A 171 1.92 0.90 11.67
CA LYS A 171 2.56 1.86 10.76
C LYS A 171 3.53 2.77 11.51
N LYS A 172 3.08 3.38 12.62
CA LYS A 172 3.94 4.23 13.47
C LYS A 172 5.18 3.52 13.98
N LEU A 173 5.05 2.27 14.42
CA LEU A 173 6.20 1.48 14.87
C LEU A 173 7.19 1.23 13.72
N ARG A 174 6.70 0.93 12.51
CA ARG A 174 7.58 0.75 11.34
C ARG A 174 8.29 2.04 10.96
N ASP A 175 7.62 3.18 11.03
CA ASP A 175 8.22 4.48 10.68
C ASP A 175 9.29 4.88 11.72
N ILE A 176 9.06 4.61 13.00
CA ILE A 176 10.08 4.76 14.06
C ILE A 176 11.27 3.83 13.82
N GLU A 177 11.02 2.55 13.53
CA GLU A 177 12.10 1.60 13.20
C GLU A 177 12.87 2.00 11.93
N ALA A 178 12.22 2.61 10.95
CA ALA A 178 12.87 3.15 9.76
C ALA A 178 13.77 4.35 10.12
N TYR A 179 13.27 5.27 10.93
CA TYR A 179 14.04 6.41 11.42
C TYR A 179 15.29 5.96 12.19
N GLU A 180 15.15 5.04 13.15
CA GLU A 180 16.28 4.52 13.92
C GLU A 180 17.34 3.81 13.05
N ARG A 181 16.92 3.21 11.92
CA ARG A 181 17.85 2.59 10.97
C ARG A 181 18.64 3.65 10.20
N LEU A 182 17.99 4.72 9.78
CA LEU A 182 18.64 5.85 9.10
C LEU A 182 19.63 6.57 10.03
N GLU A 183 19.24 6.77 11.29
CA GLU A 183 20.09 7.33 12.33
C GLU A 183 21.33 6.45 12.57
N ARG A 184 21.14 5.13 12.75
CA ARG A 184 22.26 4.18 12.90
C ARG A 184 23.22 4.13 11.71
N GLN A 185 22.75 4.47 10.52
CA GLN A 185 23.56 4.53 9.30
C GLN A 185 24.27 5.89 9.13
N GLY A 186 24.08 6.84 10.05
CA GLY A 186 24.63 8.19 9.95
C GLY A 186 24.01 9.01 8.82
N PHE A 187 22.85 8.59 8.30
CA PHE A 187 22.21 9.24 7.15
C PHE A 187 21.62 10.60 7.54
N ILE A 188 21.09 10.72 8.76
CA ILE A 188 20.59 11.98 9.32
C ILE A 188 21.72 12.99 9.47
N ASP A 189 22.87 12.57 10.03
CA ASP A 189 24.06 13.40 10.15
C ASP A 189 24.59 13.86 8.77
N GLN A 190 24.52 13.01 7.75
CA GLN A 190 24.91 13.36 6.38
C GLN A 190 23.95 14.35 5.71
N LEU A 191 22.66 14.29 6.04
CA LEU A 191 21.63 15.25 5.63
C LEU A 191 21.84 16.61 6.30
N GLU A 192 22.04 16.63 7.62
CA GLU A 192 22.26 17.85 8.41
C GLU A 192 23.56 18.58 8.02
N ASN A 193 24.61 17.82 7.69
CA ASN A 193 25.88 18.38 7.21
C ASN A 193 25.86 18.75 5.70
N GLY A 194 24.72 18.57 5.02
CA GLY A 194 24.54 18.95 3.61
C GLY A 194 25.28 18.07 2.60
N THR A 195 25.77 16.91 3.03
CA THR A 195 26.49 15.93 2.20
C THR A 195 25.53 15.22 1.22
N ILE A 196 24.25 15.11 1.59
CA ILE A 196 23.17 14.60 0.76
C ILE A 196 22.12 15.70 0.57
N LYS A 197 21.73 15.98 -0.68
CA LYS A 197 20.61 16.87 -1.02
C LYS A 197 19.41 16.03 -1.46
N MET A 198 18.24 16.29 -0.86
CA MET A 198 16.96 15.75 -1.32
C MET A 198 16.51 16.41 -2.62
#